data_AF-A0AAX3EFR8-F1
#
_entry.id   AF-A0AAX3EFR8-F1
#
_cell.length_a   1.000
_cell.length_b   1.000
_cell.length_c   1.000
_cell.angle_alpha   90.00
_cell.angle_beta   90.00
_cell.angle_gamma   90.00
#
_symmetry.space_group_name_H-M   'P 1'
#
loop_
_entity.id
_entity.type
_entity.pdbx_description
1 polymer ?
#
loop_
_entity_poly.entity_id
_entity_poly.type
_entity_poly.pdbx_seq_one_letter_code
_entity_poly.pdbx_strand_id
1 'polypeptide(L)'
;MARRTWANGVIGGTPLDASRLNDLEDDLETALLQLARDPEALFSGYVSRDSNGVATSAQVVWPDGATGVYSATPSVQWPGATNSYTITRAGTPTLTFTQPVVTRNSDGVVTTRPAITVS
;
A
#
# COMPACT_ATOMS: atom_id res chain seq x y z
N MET A 1 2.72 10.63 5.48
CA MET A 1 3.37 10.30 6.77
C MET A 1 3.72 11.60 7.49
N ALA A 2 3.87 11.61 8.83
CA ALA A 2 4.36 12.81 9.51
C ALA A 2 5.84 13.01 9.16
N ARG A 3 6.18 14.16 8.57
CA ARG A 3 7.57 14.51 8.24
C ARG A 3 8.43 14.50 9.48
N ARG A 4 9.63 13.94 9.37
CA ARG A 4 10.58 13.98 10.47
C ARG A 4 11.25 15.35 10.53
N THR A 5 11.48 15.85 11.74
CA THR A 5 12.26 17.08 11.93
C THR A 5 13.74 16.73 11.82
N TRP A 6 14.30 16.89 10.61
CA TRP A 6 15.73 16.71 10.36
C TRP A 6 16.49 18.00 10.68
N ALA A 7 17.65 17.87 11.32
CA ALA A 7 18.60 18.97 11.47
C ALA A 7 19.65 18.91 10.36
N ASN A 8 20.04 20.06 9.82
CA ASN A 8 21.18 20.14 8.91
C ASN A 8 22.46 19.72 9.67
N GLY A 9 23.35 19.02 8.98
CA GLY A 9 24.56 18.50 9.61
C GLY A 9 25.57 17.93 8.63
N VAL A 10 26.49 17.11 9.14
CA VAL A 10 27.51 16.43 8.33
C VAL A 10 27.69 15.01 8.86
N ILE A 11 27.66 14.00 7.98
CA ILE A 11 28.07 12.62 8.29
C ILE A 11 29.32 12.30 7.46
N GLY A 12 30.44 12.03 8.13
CA GLY A 12 31.67 11.58 7.46
C GLY A 12 32.17 12.53 6.36
N GLY A 13 31.94 13.84 6.51
CA GLY A 13 32.28 14.85 5.49
C GLY A 13 31.21 15.11 4.43
N THR A 14 30.11 14.34 4.42
CA THR A 14 28.97 14.56 3.51
C THR A 14 27.94 15.47 4.18
N PRO A 15 27.57 16.62 3.56
CA PRO A 15 26.50 17.47 4.07
C PRO A 15 25.17 16.71 4.12
N LEU A 16 24.49 16.79 5.25
CA LEU A 16 23.09 16.41 5.41
C LEU A 16 22.22 17.65 5.27
N ASP A 17 21.42 17.67 4.21
CA ASP A 17 20.42 18.70 3.95
C ASP A 17 19.04 18.16 4.35
N ALA A 18 18.44 18.78 5.36
CA ALA A 18 17.11 18.43 5.85
C ALA A 18 16.03 18.55 4.77
N SER A 19 16.17 19.48 3.82
CA SER A 19 15.21 19.62 2.71
C SER A 19 15.24 18.40 1.80
N ARG A 20 16.43 17.97 1.37
CA ARG A 20 16.59 16.76 0.54
C ARG A 20 16.08 15.51 1.25
N LEU A 21 16.25 15.40 2.56
CA LEU A 21 15.73 14.27 3.32
C LEU A 21 14.19 14.25 3.32
N ASN A 22 13.55 15.41 3.46
CA ASN A 22 12.10 15.51 3.35
C ASN A 22 11.60 15.18 1.93
N ASP A 23 12.30 15.63 0.90
CA ASP A 23 11.94 15.31 -0.50
C ASP A 23 12.01 13.79 -0.75
N LEU A 24 13.04 13.13 -0.22
CA LEU A 24 13.16 11.67 -0.28
C LEU A 24 12.05 10.93 0.48
N GLU A 25 11.59 11.47 1.61
CA GLU A 25 10.43 10.93 2.34
C GLU A 25 9.14 11.03 1.52
N ASP A 26 8.92 12.16 0.84
CA ASP A 26 7.75 12.37 -0.02
C ASP A 26 7.77 11.45 -1.27
N ASP A 27 8.95 11.29 -1.89
CA ASP A 27 9.15 10.36 -3.02
C ASP A 27 8.90 8.89 -2.60
N LEU A 28 9.40 8.49 -1.42
CA LEU A 28 9.19 7.17 -0.87
C LEU A 28 7.70 6.92 -0.57
N GLU A 29 7.01 7.88 0.05
CA GLU A 29 5.58 7.76 0.32
C GLU A 29 4.78 7.58 -0.97
N THR A 30 5.11 8.34 -2.02
CA THR A 30 4.48 8.23 -3.32
C THR A 30 4.70 6.85 -3.96
N ALA A 31 5.93 6.33 -3.90
CA ALA A 31 6.27 5.01 -4.42
C ALA A 31 5.52 3.88 -3.68
N LEU A 32 5.46 3.96 -2.34
CA LEU A 32 4.74 2.99 -1.52
C LEU A 32 3.23 3.02 -1.77
N LEU A 33 2.64 4.21 -1.91
CA LEU A 33 1.22 4.36 -2.27
C LEU A 33 0.91 3.76 -3.63
N GLN A 34 1.81 3.93 -4.60
CA GLN A 34 1.62 3.37 -5.94
C GLN A 34 1.68 1.84 -5.94
N LEU A 35 2.60 1.25 -5.18
CA LEU A 35 2.65 -0.21 -4.99
C LEU A 35 1.42 -0.71 -4.23
N ALA A 36 0.95 0.02 -3.23
CA ALA A 36 -0.27 -0.34 -2.49
C ALA A 36 -1.54 -0.26 -3.36
N ARG A 37 -1.54 0.49 -4.48
CA ARG A 37 -2.66 0.53 -5.44
C ARG A 37 -2.77 -0.73 -6.29
N ASP A 38 -1.68 -1.45 -6.49
CA ASP A 38 -1.64 -2.72 -7.22
C ASP A 38 -0.93 -3.80 -6.37
N PRO A 39 -1.60 -4.27 -5.31
CA PRO A 39 -0.97 -5.11 -4.29
C PRO A 39 -0.59 -6.50 -4.81
N GLU A 40 -1.16 -6.97 -5.91
CA GLU A 40 -0.83 -8.30 -6.47
C GLU A 40 0.63 -8.37 -6.94
N ALA A 41 1.22 -7.24 -7.35
CA ALA A 41 2.64 -7.16 -7.68
C ALA A 41 3.57 -7.43 -6.49
N LEU A 42 3.05 -7.32 -5.26
CA LEU A 42 3.80 -7.57 -4.03
C LEU A 42 3.57 -8.98 -3.47
N PHE A 43 2.66 -9.77 -4.05
CA PHE A 43 2.32 -11.08 -3.50
C PHE A 43 3.51 -12.03 -3.56
N SER A 44 3.68 -12.77 -2.46
CA SER A 44 4.73 -13.77 -2.32
C SER A 44 4.16 -15.01 -1.67
N GLY A 45 4.61 -16.19 -2.13
CA GLY A 45 4.14 -17.47 -1.61
C GLY A 45 2.67 -17.75 -1.94
N TYR A 46 1.94 -18.27 -0.96
CA TYR A 46 0.57 -18.73 -1.14
C TYR A 46 -0.44 -17.57 -1.12
N VAL A 47 -1.35 -17.56 -2.10
CA VAL A 47 -2.45 -16.59 -2.22
C VAL A 47 -3.76 -17.34 -2.04
N SER A 48 -4.49 -17.03 -0.98
CA SER A 48 -5.86 -17.51 -0.79
C SER A 48 -6.78 -16.75 -1.72
N ARG A 49 -7.59 -17.47 -2.49
CA ARG A 49 -8.61 -16.90 -3.37
C ARG A 49 -9.99 -17.44 -3.02
N ASP A 50 -11.03 -16.65 -3.26
CA ASP A 50 -12.42 -17.12 -3.16
C ASP A 50 -12.79 -18.01 -4.37
N SER A 51 -14.02 -18.53 -4.37
CA SER A 51 -14.53 -19.36 -5.47
C SER A 51 -14.61 -18.64 -6.82
N ASN A 52 -14.56 -17.31 -6.82
CA ASN A 52 -14.62 -16.45 -8.00
C ASN A 52 -13.22 -15.99 -8.44
N GLY A 53 -12.16 -16.47 -7.78
CA GLY A 53 -10.77 -16.15 -8.09
C GLY A 53 -10.26 -14.84 -7.48
N VAL A 54 -11.02 -14.16 -6.62
CA VAL A 54 -10.57 -12.93 -5.95
C VAL A 54 -9.58 -13.28 -4.84
N ALA A 55 -8.40 -12.66 -4.84
CA ALA A 55 -7.47 -12.80 -3.73
C ALA A 55 -8.08 -12.23 -2.44
N THR A 56 -8.19 -13.06 -1.40
CA THR A 56 -8.73 -12.67 -0.09
C THR A 56 -7.64 -12.47 0.94
N SER A 57 -6.53 -13.21 0.82
CA SER A 57 -5.35 -13.01 1.67
C SER A 57 -4.07 -13.45 0.96
N ALA A 58 -2.98 -12.74 1.16
CA ALA A 58 -1.65 -13.13 0.70
C ALA A 58 -0.56 -12.61 1.63
N GLN A 59 0.59 -13.29 1.64
CA GLN A 59 1.82 -12.67 2.14
C GLN A 59 2.34 -11.71 1.07
N VAL A 60 2.95 -10.61 1.50
CA VAL A 60 3.55 -9.63 0.59
C VAL A 60 5.01 -9.35 0.93
N VAL A 61 5.81 -9.05 -0.09
CA VAL A 61 7.21 -8.61 0.08
C VAL A 61 7.38 -7.30 -0.65
N TRP A 62 7.78 -6.28 0.09
CA TRP A 62 8.05 -4.94 -0.41
C TRP A 62 9.45 -4.87 -1.04
N PRO A 63 9.73 -3.91 -1.94
CA PRO A 63 11.02 -3.82 -2.64
C PRO A 63 12.24 -3.62 -1.72
N ASP A 64 12.02 -3.12 -0.51
CA ASP A 64 13.02 -2.97 0.54
C ASP A 64 13.24 -4.25 1.37
N GLY A 65 12.57 -5.34 1.02
CA GLY A 65 12.61 -6.62 1.71
C GLY A 65 11.67 -6.72 2.92
N ALA A 66 10.93 -5.66 3.27
CA ALA A 66 9.96 -5.74 4.35
C ALA A 66 8.82 -6.70 3.96
N THR A 67 8.45 -7.59 4.88
CA THR A 67 7.31 -8.50 4.66
C THR A 67 6.01 -7.83 5.08
N GLY A 68 4.89 -8.45 4.73
CA GLY A 68 3.58 -7.91 5.05
C GLY A 68 2.45 -8.89 4.77
N VAL A 69 1.23 -8.43 5.00
CA VAL A 69 0.01 -9.19 4.74
C VAL A 69 -0.96 -8.34 3.95
N TYR A 70 -1.54 -8.92 2.92
CA TYR A 70 -2.70 -8.42 2.19
C TYR A 70 -3.95 -9.12 2.69
N SER A 71 -5.03 -8.36 2.89
CA SER A 71 -6.36 -8.87 3.21
C SER A 71 -7.41 -8.09 2.45
N ALA A 72 -8.34 -8.76 1.79
CA ALA A 72 -9.36 -8.13 0.97
C ALA A 72 -10.75 -8.66 1.23
N THR A 73 -11.71 -7.78 0.92
CA THR A 73 -13.13 -8.08 0.95
C THR A 73 -13.63 -8.16 -0.49
N PRO A 74 -13.95 -9.36 -1.00
CA PRO A 74 -14.59 -9.52 -2.30
C PRO A 74 -15.97 -8.87 -2.35
N SER A 75 -16.41 -8.55 -3.55
CA SER A 75 -17.75 -8.07 -3.80
C SER A 75 -18.75 -9.21 -3.86
N VAL A 76 -19.81 -9.12 -3.07
CA VAL A 76 -20.92 -10.08 -3.13
C VAL A 76 -21.79 -9.84 -4.37
N GLN A 77 -21.94 -8.58 -4.77
CA GLN A 77 -22.81 -8.18 -5.89
C GLN A 77 -22.16 -8.38 -7.26
N TRP A 78 -20.84 -8.31 -7.34
CA TRP A 78 -20.07 -8.53 -8.57
C TRP A 78 -18.98 -9.58 -8.33
N PRO A 79 -19.30 -10.88 -8.52
CA PRO A 79 -18.35 -11.97 -8.35
C PRO A 79 -17.08 -11.73 -9.19
N GLY A 80 -15.91 -11.96 -8.60
CA GLY A 80 -14.62 -11.72 -9.25
C GLY A 80 -14.06 -10.31 -9.03
N ALA A 81 -14.75 -9.43 -8.31
CA ALA A 81 -14.29 -8.08 -8.01
C ALA A 81 -13.94 -7.88 -6.52
N THR A 82 -12.92 -7.06 -6.22
CA THR A 82 -12.57 -6.64 -4.85
C THR A 82 -13.31 -5.35 -4.47
N ASN A 83 -13.97 -5.30 -3.31
CA ASN A 83 -14.63 -4.09 -2.81
C ASN A 83 -13.67 -3.17 -2.04
N SER A 84 -12.86 -3.74 -1.16
CA SER A 84 -11.90 -3.04 -0.32
C SER A 84 -10.76 -3.98 0.05
N TYR A 85 -9.64 -3.42 0.50
CA TYR A 85 -8.53 -4.21 1.02
C TYR A 85 -7.64 -3.40 1.96
N THR A 86 -6.86 -4.12 2.75
CA THR A 86 -5.74 -3.61 3.52
C THR A 86 -4.46 -4.33 3.09
N ILE A 87 -3.36 -3.60 3.09
CA ILE A 87 -2.02 -4.16 2.91
C ILE A 87 -1.08 -3.54 3.93
N THR A 88 -0.39 -4.40 4.68
CA THR A 88 0.55 -3.98 5.71
C THR A 88 1.98 -4.14 5.21
N ARG A 89 2.85 -3.19 5.54
CA ARG A 89 4.31 -3.28 5.47
C ARG A 89 4.85 -3.36 6.89
N ALA A 90 5.38 -4.50 7.31
CA ALA A 90 5.93 -4.72 8.65
C ALA A 90 7.38 -4.21 8.80
N GLY A 91 7.68 -3.06 8.20
CA GLY A 91 8.99 -2.40 8.32
C GLY A 91 9.11 -1.58 9.61
N THR A 92 10.13 -0.71 9.69
CA THR A 92 10.21 0.31 10.74
C THR A 92 10.14 1.70 10.09
N PRO A 93 9.00 2.41 10.16
CA PRO A 93 7.76 2.05 10.86
C PRO A 93 6.93 0.98 10.13
N THR A 94 6.03 0.34 10.89
CA THR A 94 4.94 -0.46 10.33
C THR A 94 3.92 0.48 9.71
N LEU A 95 3.48 0.17 8.49
CA LEU A 95 2.52 0.97 7.75
C LEU A 95 1.38 0.09 7.29
N THR A 96 0.14 0.55 7.43
CA THR A 96 -1.02 -0.12 6.85
C THR A 96 -1.70 0.80 5.86
N PHE A 97 -1.78 0.35 4.61
CA PHE A 97 -2.48 1.01 3.53
C PHE A 97 -3.88 0.41 3.42
N THR A 98 -4.89 1.25 3.45
CA THR A 98 -6.30 0.83 3.33
C THR A 98 -6.90 1.44 2.08
N GLN A 99 -7.37 0.60 1.15
CA GLN A 99 -8.28 1.03 0.10
C GLN A 99 -9.71 0.93 0.64
N PRO A 100 -10.40 2.06 0.89
CA PRO A 100 -11.79 2.02 1.32
C PRO A 100 -12.69 1.44 0.22
N VAL A 101 -13.91 1.07 0.62
CA VAL A 101 -14.90 0.46 -0.27
C VAL A 101 -15.12 1.33 -1.50
N VAL A 102 -14.97 0.72 -2.67
CA VAL A 102 -15.25 1.38 -3.96
C VAL A 102 -16.73 1.27 -4.31
N THR A 103 -17.26 2.30 -4.98
CA THR A 103 -18.62 2.30 -5.51
C THR A 103 -18.60 1.87 -6.97
N ARG A 104 -19.58 1.07 -7.38
CA ARG A 104 -19.75 0.59 -8.75
C ARG A 104 -21.13 0.94 -9.32
N ASN A 105 -21.23 1.06 -10.64
CA ASN A 105 -22.52 1.15 -11.33
C ASN A 105 -23.18 -0.25 -11.48
N SER A 106 -24.34 -0.31 -12.11
CA SER A 106 -25.07 -1.57 -12.37
C SER A 106 -24.24 -2.61 -13.11
N ASP A 107 -23.34 -2.18 -14.00
CA ASP A 107 -22.50 -3.04 -14.81
C ASP A 107 -21.24 -3.53 -14.06
N GLY A 108 -21.06 -3.13 -12.79
CA GLY A 108 -19.90 -3.49 -11.98
C GLY A 108 -18.65 -2.64 -12.22
N VAL A 109 -18.76 -1.59 -13.02
CA VAL A 109 -17.68 -0.64 -13.28
C VAL A 109 -17.53 0.30 -12.10
N VAL A 110 -16.30 0.47 -11.60
CA VAL A 110 -16.00 1.39 -10.49
C VAL A 110 -16.27 2.83 -10.92
N THR A 111 -17.18 3.50 -10.22
CA THR A 111 -17.54 4.92 -10.43
C THR A 111 -16.86 5.83 -9.41
N THR A 112 -16.64 5.33 -8.20
CA THR A 112 -15.93 6.07 -7.14
C THR A 112 -14.92 5.16 -6.48
N ARG A 113 -13.65 5.59 -6.48
CA ARG A 113 -12.57 4.95 -5.73
C ARG A 113 -12.03 5.95 -4.71
N PRO A 114 -12.34 5.81 -3.41
CA PRO A 114 -11.77 6.66 -2.38
C PRO A 114 -10.25 6.57 -2.36
N ALA A 115 -9.58 7.66 -1.95
CA ALA A 115 -8.14 7.67 -1.77
C ALA A 115 -7.72 6.62 -0.73
N ILE A 116 -6.56 6.01 -0.95
CA ILE A 116 -5.95 5.11 0.02
C ILE A 116 -5.56 5.92 1.24
N THR A 117 -5.86 5.40 2.43
CA THR A 117 -5.42 5.96 3.70
C THR A 117 -4.24 5.16 4.24
N VAL A 118 -3.34 5.85 4.95
CA VAL A 118 -2.15 5.24 5.57
C VAL A 118 -2.22 5.47 7.07
N SER A 119 -2.01 4.41 7.85
CA SER A 119 -1.91 4.42 9.31
C SER A 119 -0.64 3.75 9.80
#